data_AF-A0A661XZ34-F1
#
_entry.id   AF-A0A661XZ34-F1
#
_cell.length_a   1.000
_cell.length_b   1.000
_cell.length_c   1.000
_cell.angle_alpha   90.00
_cell.angle_beta   90.00
_cell.angle_gamma   90.00
#
_symmetry.space_group_name_H-M   'P 1'
#
loop_
_entity.id
_entity.type
_entity.pdbx_description
1 polymer ?
#
loop_
_entity_poly.entity_id
_entity_poly.type
_entity_poly.pdbx_seq_one_letter_code
_entity_poly.pdbx_strand_id
1 'polypeptide(L)'
;LFSWMDKFGAFFSEQIFGPLREKVVGAFGGTVLFWILVVGSMLAFIIIIYLLRHRLARFALIRKIKDIIKGVLDGLKTIFKMKRKWEFILHSLLIWFFYILMTWMVVFALEETSRLTFIDGMFLLVVGGLGMSAPVTAGFGAYHWITSRGLVFVYDFSLELGSAYAILAHESNSILTILMCAISYLLCMVLRKKHTIQHPA
;
A
#
# COMPACT_ATOMS: atom_id res chain seq x y z
N LEU A 1 -16.84 12.82 -9.75
CA LEU A 1 -15.70 12.08 -10.35
C LEU A 1 -14.58 13.01 -10.80
N PHE A 2 -14.83 13.97 -11.71
CA PHE A 2 -13.78 14.88 -12.21
C PHE A 2 -13.11 15.73 -11.10
N SER A 3 -13.90 16.42 -10.27
CA SER A 3 -13.38 17.21 -9.13
C SER A 3 -12.62 16.39 -8.08
N TRP A 4 -12.93 15.10 -7.92
CA TRP A 4 -12.21 14.22 -7.00
C TRP A 4 -10.83 13.86 -7.56
N MET A 5 -10.74 13.57 -8.86
CA MET A 5 -9.45 13.34 -9.54
C MET A 5 -8.54 14.56 -9.47
N ASP A 6 -9.11 15.77 -9.59
CA ASP A 6 -8.33 17.01 -9.50
C ASP A 6 -7.75 17.22 -8.09
N LYS A 7 -8.59 17.06 -7.06
CA LYS A 7 -8.14 17.17 -5.65
C LYS A 7 -7.15 16.06 -5.26
N PHE A 8 -7.40 14.83 -5.71
CA PHE A 8 -6.50 13.69 -5.53
C PHE A 8 -5.14 13.94 -6.18
N GLY A 9 -5.14 14.35 -7.45
CA GLY A 9 -3.93 14.66 -8.20
C GLY A 9 -3.14 15.80 -7.56
N ALA A 10 -3.83 16.86 -7.12
CA ALA A 10 -3.23 17.97 -6.41
C ALA A 10 -2.53 17.53 -5.12
N PHE A 11 -3.16 16.69 -4.29
CA PHE A 11 -2.57 16.16 -3.05
C PHE A 11 -1.25 15.44 -3.32
N PHE A 12 -1.25 14.50 -4.27
CA PHE A 12 -0.04 13.75 -4.62
C PHE A 12 1.04 14.66 -5.21
N SER A 13 0.66 15.62 -6.06
CA SER A 13 1.60 16.54 -6.69
C SER A 13 2.31 17.43 -5.68
N GLU A 14 1.59 17.96 -4.69
CA GLU A 14 2.14 18.92 -3.74
C GLU A 14 2.81 18.24 -2.55
N GLN A 15 2.21 17.18 -2.00
CA GLN A 15 2.68 16.58 -0.75
C GLN A 15 3.67 15.44 -0.96
N ILE A 16 3.58 14.69 -2.06
CA ILE A 16 4.46 13.55 -2.34
C ILE A 16 5.49 13.93 -3.40
N PHE A 17 5.05 14.39 -4.56
CA PHE A 17 5.94 14.65 -5.68
C PHE A 17 6.70 15.98 -5.54
N GLY A 18 6.15 16.99 -4.86
CA GLY A 18 6.81 18.27 -4.59
C GLY A 18 8.13 18.11 -3.84
N PRO A 19 8.13 17.59 -2.60
CA PRO A 19 9.36 17.37 -1.83
C PRO A 19 10.33 16.40 -2.50
N LEU A 20 9.81 15.38 -3.20
CA LEU A 20 10.64 14.44 -3.95
C LEU A 20 11.35 15.17 -5.11
N ARG A 21 10.60 15.98 -5.88
CA ARG A 21 11.12 16.78 -6.98
C ARG A 21 12.11 17.82 -6.49
N GLU A 22 11.86 18.51 -5.39
CA GLU A 22 12.79 19.51 -4.85
C GLU A 22 14.09 18.87 -4.36
N LYS A 23 14.02 17.74 -3.66
CA LYS A 23 15.22 16.99 -3.26
C LYS A 23 16.02 16.49 -4.46
N VAL A 24 15.33 16.05 -5.50
CA VAL A 24 15.97 15.53 -6.72
C VAL A 24 16.48 16.68 -7.60
N VAL A 25 15.71 17.73 -7.83
CA VAL A 25 16.11 18.90 -8.61
C VAL A 25 17.21 19.70 -7.89
N GLY A 26 17.17 19.78 -6.56
CA GLY A 26 18.26 20.35 -5.76
C GLY A 26 19.56 19.54 -5.85
N ALA A 27 19.46 18.22 -5.99
CA ALA A 27 20.62 17.35 -6.24
C ALA A 27 21.12 17.40 -7.70
N PHE A 28 20.25 17.69 -8.68
CA PHE A 28 20.55 17.60 -10.13
C PHE A 28 20.47 18.92 -10.92
N GLY A 29 20.35 20.07 -10.24
CA GLY A 29 20.66 21.40 -10.81
C GLY A 29 19.60 22.05 -11.71
N GLY A 30 18.38 21.52 -11.84
CA GLY A 30 17.29 22.20 -12.55
C GLY A 30 16.21 21.28 -13.14
N THR A 31 15.00 21.80 -13.36
CA THR A 31 13.84 21.01 -13.82
C THR A 31 14.00 20.48 -15.25
N VAL A 32 14.53 21.30 -16.16
CA VAL A 32 14.73 20.91 -17.58
C VAL A 32 15.87 19.90 -17.70
N LEU A 33 16.99 20.15 -17.02
CA LEU A 33 18.10 19.21 -16.92
C LEU A 33 17.66 17.88 -16.29
N PHE A 34 16.83 17.90 -15.24
CA PHE A 34 16.29 16.70 -14.63
C PHE A 34 15.50 15.84 -15.62
N TRP A 35 14.55 16.41 -16.38
CA TRP A 35 13.78 15.64 -17.36
C TRP A 35 14.64 15.11 -18.50
N ILE A 36 15.61 15.88 -18.98
CA ILE A 36 16.58 15.43 -19.99
C ILE A 36 17.44 14.28 -19.45
N LEU A 37 17.86 14.34 -18.19
CA LEU A 37 18.68 13.32 -17.55
C LEU A 37 17.87 12.06 -17.24
N VAL A 38 16.59 12.19 -16.85
CA VAL A 38 15.66 11.05 -16.67
C VAL A 38 15.38 10.36 -18.01
N VAL A 39 14.99 11.10 -19.04
CA VAL A 39 14.69 10.51 -20.36
C VAL A 39 15.96 9.95 -21.00
N GLY A 40 17.08 10.67 -20.92
CA GLY A 40 18.38 10.24 -21.41
C GLY A 40 18.91 9.00 -20.70
N SER A 41 18.80 8.94 -19.36
CA SER A 41 19.19 7.76 -18.58
C SER A 41 18.27 6.56 -18.84
N MET A 42 16.97 6.78 -19.03
CA MET A 42 16.03 5.71 -19.36
C MET A 42 16.31 5.12 -20.75
N LEU A 43 16.58 5.97 -21.75
CA LEU A 43 17.02 5.54 -23.09
C LEU A 43 18.37 4.80 -23.05
N ALA A 44 19.36 5.35 -22.35
CA ALA A 44 20.66 4.70 -22.18
C ALA A 44 20.53 3.35 -21.47
N PHE A 45 19.69 3.26 -20.43
CA PHE A 45 19.41 2.03 -19.70
C PHE A 45 18.77 0.96 -20.60
N ILE A 46 17.79 1.34 -21.42
CA ILE A 46 17.17 0.43 -22.40
C ILE A 46 18.19 -0.06 -23.44
N ILE A 47 19.03 0.84 -23.96
CA ILE A 47 20.07 0.51 -24.95
C ILE A 47 21.13 -0.42 -24.33
N ILE A 48 21.56 -0.15 -23.10
CA ILE A 48 22.52 -0.99 -22.35
C ILE A 48 21.93 -2.39 -22.11
N ILE A 49 20.67 -2.49 -21.67
CA ILE A 49 19.99 -3.78 -21.50
C ILE A 49 19.90 -4.54 -22.84
N TYR A 50 19.58 -3.85 -23.93
CA TYR A 50 19.47 -4.44 -25.26
C TYR A 50 20.82 -4.96 -25.78
N LEU A 51 21.85 -4.12 -25.75
CA LEU A 51 23.20 -4.44 -26.25
C LEU A 51 23.85 -5.54 -25.42
N LEU A 52 23.71 -5.47 -24.10
CA LEU A 52 24.33 -6.43 -23.22
C LEU A 52 23.44 -7.64 -22.91
N ARG A 53 22.25 -7.80 -23.52
CA ARG A 53 21.31 -8.90 -23.25
C ARG A 53 21.97 -10.29 -23.23
N HIS A 54 22.98 -10.50 -24.08
CA HIS A 54 23.72 -11.76 -24.19
C HIS A 54 24.81 -11.94 -23.11
N ARG A 55 25.39 -10.86 -22.56
CA ARG A 55 26.33 -10.91 -21.42
C ARG A 55 25.63 -10.81 -20.06
N LEU A 56 24.50 -10.08 -20.00
CA LEU A 56 23.70 -9.82 -18.80
C LEU A 56 23.02 -11.08 -18.28
N ALA A 57 22.77 -12.07 -19.16
CA ALA A 57 22.32 -13.40 -18.75
C ALA A 57 23.29 -14.11 -17.78
N ARG A 58 24.58 -13.70 -17.72
CA ARG A 58 25.55 -14.23 -16.76
C ARG A 58 25.56 -13.51 -15.41
N PHE A 59 25.03 -12.29 -15.31
CA PHE A 59 24.97 -11.56 -14.05
C PHE A 59 23.87 -12.14 -13.13
N ALA A 60 24.23 -12.42 -11.88
CA ALA A 60 23.31 -13.04 -10.91
C ALA A 60 22.08 -12.17 -10.61
N LEU A 61 22.24 -10.84 -10.60
CA LEU A 61 21.17 -9.87 -10.39
C LEU A 61 20.06 -9.95 -11.44
N ILE A 62 20.42 -10.09 -12.72
CA ILE A 62 19.46 -10.07 -13.83
C ILE A 62 18.74 -11.40 -13.96
N ARG A 63 19.43 -12.51 -13.68
CA ARG A 63 18.78 -13.80 -13.48
C ARG A 63 17.77 -13.73 -12.34
N LYS A 64 18.15 -13.18 -11.19
CA LYS A 64 17.25 -13.02 -10.04
C LYS A 64 16.03 -12.15 -10.35
N ILE A 65 16.20 -11.01 -11.03
CA ILE A 65 15.08 -10.16 -11.46
C ILE A 65 14.19 -10.92 -12.46
N LYS A 66 14.77 -11.61 -13.44
CA LYS A 66 14.02 -12.40 -14.41
C LYS A 66 13.25 -13.54 -13.75
N ASP A 67 13.83 -14.20 -12.76
CA ASP A 67 13.20 -15.28 -11.99
C ASP A 67 12.07 -14.73 -11.11
N ILE A 68 12.24 -13.55 -10.50
CA ILE A 68 11.16 -12.84 -9.78
C ILE A 68 10.02 -12.51 -10.74
N ILE A 69 10.30 -11.87 -11.88
CA ILE A 69 9.28 -11.51 -12.88
C ILE A 69 8.56 -12.77 -13.38
N LYS A 70 9.32 -13.83 -13.70
CA LYS A 70 8.76 -15.11 -14.13
C LYS A 70 7.88 -15.71 -13.03
N GLY A 71 8.32 -15.71 -11.78
CA GLY A 71 7.54 -16.17 -10.63
C GLY A 71 6.24 -15.38 -10.44
N VAL A 72 6.27 -14.05 -10.60
CA VAL A 72 5.07 -13.20 -10.56
C VAL A 72 4.12 -13.55 -11.71
N LEU A 73 4.62 -13.67 -12.94
CA LEU A 73 3.82 -14.04 -14.10
C LEU A 73 3.23 -15.45 -13.98
N ASP A 74 4.01 -16.40 -13.48
CA ASP A 74 3.56 -17.77 -13.25
C ASP A 74 2.52 -17.83 -12.10
N GLY A 75 2.68 -17.01 -11.06
CA GLY A 75 1.67 -16.78 -10.02
C GLY A 75 0.36 -16.23 -10.58
N LEU A 76 0.43 -15.19 -11.42
CA LEU A 76 -0.74 -14.63 -12.10
C LEU A 76 -1.41 -15.66 -13.02
N LYS A 77 -0.64 -16.45 -13.77
CA LYS A 77 -1.17 -17.56 -14.60
C LYS A 77 -1.82 -18.66 -13.76
N THR A 78 -1.35 -18.88 -12.53
CA THR A 78 -1.89 -19.91 -11.63
C THR A 78 -3.33 -19.60 -11.25
N ILE A 79 -3.69 -18.31 -11.11
CA ILE A 79 -5.07 -17.87 -10.88
C ILE A 79 -6.01 -18.39 -11.97
N PHE A 80 -5.58 -18.32 -13.24
CA PHE A 80 -6.37 -18.79 -14.38
C PHE A 80 -6.46 -20.31 -14.49
N LYS A 81 -5.50 -21.05 -13.94
CA LYS A 81 -5.46 -22.53 -13.92
C LYS A 81 -6.16 -23.13 -12.70
N MET A 82 -6.66 -22.32 -11.78
CA MET A 82 -7.24 -22.78 -10.53
C MET A 82 -8.63 -23.42 -10.76
N LYS A 83 -8.87 -24.59 -10.16
CA LYS A 83 -10.15 -25.32 -10.29
C LYS A 83 -11.36 -24.49 -9.83
N ARG A 84 -11.21 -23.70 -8.75
CA ARG A 84 -12.26 -22.85 -8.16
C ARG A 84 -11.97 -21.36 -8.34
N LYS A 85 -11.60 -20.94 -9.56
CA LYS A 85 -11.20 -19.54 -9.86
C LYS A 85 -12.23 -18.49 -9.46
N TRP A 86 -13.53 -18.78 -9.60
CA TRP A 86 -14.59 -17.83 -9.25
C TRP A 86 -14.67 -17.55 -7.76
N GLU A 87 -14.46 -18.57 -6.94
CA GLU A 87 -14.42 -18.38 -5.48
C GLU A 87 -13.20 -17.57 -5.08
N PHE A 88 -12.03 -17.86 -5.66
CA PHE A 88 -10.84 -17.05 -5.42
C PHE A 88 -11.08 -15.57 -5.77
N ILE A 89 -11.66 -15.30 -6.94
CA ILE A 89 -11.98 -13.93 -7.37
C ILE A 89 -12.97 -13.27 -6.41
N LEU A 90 -14.04 -13.99 -6.04
CA LEU A 90 -15.04 -13.47 -5.10
C LEU A 90 -14.44 -13.14 -3.74
N HIS A 91 -13.62 -14.03 -3.16
CA HIS A 91 -12.94 -13.76 -1.89
C HIS A 91 -11.97 -12.59 -2.02
N SER A 92 -11.25 -12.49 -3.15
CA SER A 92 -10.34 -11.37 -3.40
C SER A 92 -11.08 -10.02 -3.45
N LEU A 93 -12.18 -9.95 -4.21
CA LEU A 93 -13.03 -8.75 -4.27
C LEU A 93 -13.65 -8.43 -2.92
N LEU A 94 -14.06 -9.46 -2.16
CA LEU A 94 -14.65 -9.30 -0.84
C LEU A 94 -13.63 -8.72 0.16
N ILE A 95 -12.38 -9.18 0.12
CA ILE A 95 -11.30 -8.62 0.96
C ILE A 95 -11.08 -7.15 0.63
N TRP A 96 -10.97 -6.80 -0.66
CA TRP A 96 -10.81 -5.39 -1.07
C TRP A 96 -12.00 -4.53 -0.67
N PHE A 97 -13.21 -5.04 -0.84
CA PHE A 97 -14.43 -4.38 -0.39
C PHE A 97 -14.39 -4.11 1.12
N PHE A 98 -14.03 -5.11 1.93
CA PHE A 98 -13.89 -4.94 3.37
C PHE A 98 -12.76 -4.00 3.78
N TYR A 99 -11.67 -3.91 3.02
CA TYR A 99 -10.63 -2.91 3.26
C TYR A 99 -11.14 -1.48 3.03
N ILE A 100 -11.87 -1.25 1.94
CA ILE A 100 -12.49 0.06 1.70
C ILE A 100 -13.53 0.34 2.79
N LEU A 101 -14.35 -0.66 3.13
CA LEU A 101 -15.38 -0.53 4.15
C LEU A 101 -14.75 -0.19 5.51
N MET A 102 -13.66 -0.84 5.90
CA MET A 102 -12.93 -0.54 7.14
C MET A 102 -12.54 0.94 7.20
N THR A 103 -11.92 1.45 6.14
CA THR A 103 -11.53 2.87 6.09
C THR A 103 -12.74 3.81 6.06
N TRP A 104 -13.78 3.47 5.32
CA TRP A 104 -14.98 4.31 5.22
C TRP A 104 -15.81 4.31 6.51
N MET A 105 -15.85 3.21 7.26
CA MET A 105 -16.62 3.12 8.51
C MET A 105 -16.10 4.04 9.60
N VAL A 106 -14.78 4.22 9.69
CA VAL A 106 -14.16 5.13 10.68
C VAL A 106 -14.57 6.58 10.46
N VAL A 107 -14.92 6.94 9.23
CA VAL A 107 -15.36 8.28 8.86
C VAL A 107 -16.68 8.67 9.55
N PHE A 108 -17.52 7.70 9.91
CA PHE A 108 -18.76 7.94 10.64
C PHE A 108 -18.54 8.13 12.15
N ALA A 109 -17.33 7.89 12.66
CA ALA A 109 -17.01 8.10 14.08
C ALA A 109 -16.85 9.59 14.45
N LEU A 110 -16.66 10.46 13.45
CA LEU A 110 -16.55 11.91 13.63
C LEU A 110 -17.64 12.61 12.83
N GLU A 111 -18.38 13.51 13.49
CA GLU A 111 -19.53 14.21 12.90
C GLU A 111 -19.14 14.99 11.63
N GLU A 112 -18.01 15.70 11.67
CA GLU A 112 -17.49 16.51 10.56
C GLU A 112 -17.10 15.68 9.33
N THR A 113 -16.63 14.45 9.54
CA THR A 113 -16.20 13.57 8.45
C THR A 113 -17.35 12.72 7.91
N SER A 114 -18.47 12.58 8.64
CA SER A 114 -19.60 11.72 8.29
C SER A 114 -20.21 11.94 6.89
N ARG A 115 -20.00 13.14 6.31
CA ARG A 115 -20.42 13.50 4.94
C ARG A 115 -19.59 12.84 3.83
N LEU A 116 -18.46 12.22 4.14
CA LEU A 116 -17.58 11.59 3.15
C LEU A 116 -18.20 10.31 2.59
N THR A 117 -18.05 10.16 1.29
CA THR A 117 -18.62 9.08 0.50
C THR A 117 -17.72 7.84 0.48
N PHE A 118 -18.24 6.74 -0.08
CA PHE A 118 -17.47 5.50 -0.27
C PHE A 118 -16.18 5.72 -1.11
N ILE A 119 -16.22 6.64 -2.08
CA ILE A 119 -15.05 6.99 -2.92
C ILE A 119 -13.97 7.69 -2.07
N ASP A 120 -14.38 8.49 -1.09
CA ASP A 120 -13.46 9.14 -0.16
C ASP A 120 -12.82 8.10 0.78
N GLY A 121 -13.55 7.04 1.15
CA GLY A 121 -13.00 5.85 1.81
C GLY A 121 -11.92 5.16 0.97
N MET A 122 -12.12 5.01 -0.35
CA MET A 122 -11.09 4.49 -1.25
C MET A 122 -9.84 5.38 -1.29
N PHE A 123 -10.01 6.70 -1.29
CA PHE A 123 -8.89 7.64 -1.17
C PHE A 123 -8.09 7.40 0.11
N LEU A 124 -8.77 7.29 1.25
CA LEU A 124 -8.16 7.07 2.55
C LEU A 124 -7.44 5.73 2.62
N LEU A 125 -7.98 4.68 1.98
CA LEU A 125 -7.30 3.39 1.83
C LEU A 125 -6.00 3.51 1.05
N VAL A 126 -5.99 4.21 -0.09
CA VAL A 126 -4.79 4.38 -0.92
C VAL A 126 -3.74 5.20 -0.19
N VAL A 127 -4.12 6.35 0.36
CA VAL A 127 -3.20 7.25 1.08
C VAL A 127 -2.64 6.59 2.34
N GLY A 128 -3.50 5.96 3.14
CA GLY A 128 -3.09 5.19 4.31
C GLY A 128 -2.17 4.03 3.94
N GLY A 129 -2.50 3.28 2.88
CA GLY A 129 -1.66 2.19 2.36
C GLY A 129 -0.26 2.65 1.95
N LEU A 130 -0.13 3.84 1.35
CA LEU A 130 1.17 4.44 1.05
C LEU A 130 1.95 4.78 2.33
N GLY A 131 1.28 5.32 3.35
CA GLY A 131 1.88 5.55 4.66
C GLY A 131 2.42 4.26 5.29
N MET A 132 1.65 3.17 5.23
CA MET A 132 2.07 1.86 5.74
C MET A 132 3.23 1.24 4.94
N SER A 133 3.36 1.58 3.65
CA SER A 133 4.42 1.04 2.80
C SER A 133 5.81 1.64 3.08
N ALA A 134 5.86 2.79 3.77
CA ALA A 134 7.11 3.40 4.18
C ALA A 134 7.87 2.47 5.15
N PRO A 135 9.20 2.35 5.05
CA PRO A 135 10.01 1.46 5.88
C PRO A 135 10.22 2.05 7.29
N VAL A 136 9.12 2.29 8.00
CA VAL A 136 9.07 2.80 9.37
C VAL A 136 8.36 1.80 10.26
N THR A 137 8.58 1.87 11.58
CA THR A 137 8.01 0.94 12.56
C THR A 137 6.49 0.86 12.43
N ALA A 138 6.00 -0.31 11.98
CA ALA A 138 4.58 -0.58 11.72
C ALA A 138 3.86 0.47 10.85
N GLY A 139 4.58 1.27 10.04
CA GLY A 139 3.95 2.33 9.25
C GLY A 139 3.41 3.53 10.07
N PHE A 140 3.53 3.51 11.41
CA PHE A 140 2.82 4.41 12.33
C PHE A 140 2.96 5.90 11.95
N GLY A 141 4.18 6.44 12.01
CA GLY A 141 4.38 7.87 11.78
C GLY A 141 4.04 8.32 10.35
N ALA A 142 4.36 7.50 9.35
CA ALA A 142 4.08 7.79 7.95
C ALA A 142 2.57 7.73 7.65
N TYR A 143 1.85 6.77 8.23
CA TYR A 143 0.40 6.63 8.13
C TYR A 143 -0.32 7.85 8.73
N HIS A 144 0.00 8.22 9.97
CA HIS A 144 -0.64 9.37 10.63
C HIS A 144 -0.36 10.66 9.88
N TRP A 145 0.87 10.87 9.42
CA TRP A 145 1.23 12.08 8.69
C TRP A 145 0.47 12.19 7.37
N ILE A 146 0.51 11.15 6.53
CA ILE A 146 -0.03 11.24 5.17
C ILE A 146 -1.56 11.25 5.16
N THR A 147 -2.19 10.49 6.06
CA THR A 147 -3.65 10.40 6.14
C THR A 147 -4.25 11.70 6.68
N SER A 148 -3.66 12.27 7.74
CA SER A 148 -4.10 13.56 8.30
C SER A 148 -3.98 14.68 7.29
N ARG A 149 -2.83 14.77 6.59
CA ARG A 149 -2.61 15.76 5.53
C ARG A 149 -3.54 15.55 4.33
N GLY A 150 -3.84 14.29 3.99
CA GLY A 150 -4.79 13.97 2.93
C GLY A 150 -6.18 14.51 3.24
N LEU A 151 -6.64 14.37 4.49
CA LEU A 151 -7.92 14.89 4.94
C LEU A 151 -7.97 16.43 4.92
N VAL A 152 -6.91 17.08 5.43
CA VAL A 152 -6.78 18.53 5.40
C VAL A 152 -6.80 19.06 3.97
N PHE A 153 -5.99 18.49 3.08
CA PHE A 153 -5.81 19.04 1.75
C PHE A 153 -7.01 18.80 0.82
N VAL A 154 -7.62 17.62 0.87
CA VAL A 154 -8.69 17.25 -0.07
C VAL A 154 -10.06 17.78 0.39
N TYR A 155 -10.29 17.82 1.70
CA TYR A 155 -11.61 18.12 2.27
C TYR A 155 -11.63 19.39 3.14
N ASP A 156 -10.51 20.11 3.24
CA ASP A 156 -10.37 21.37 4.01
C ASP A 156 -10.71 21.20 5.49
N PHE A 157 -10.41 20.02 6.05
CA PHE A 157 -10.57 19.76 7.47
C PHE A 157 -9.42 20.33 8.29
N SER A 158 -9.64 20.55 9.59
CA SER A 158 -8.56 20.92 10.50
C SER A 158 -7.55 19.77 10.66
N LEU A 159 -6.29 20.11 10.97
CA LEU A 159 -5.26 19.10 11.21
C LEU A 159 -5.62 18.22 12.42
N GLU A 160 -6.30 18.77 13.41
CA GLU A 160 -6.79 18.05 14.58
C GLU A 160 -7.79 16.97 14.19
N LEU A 161 -8.77 17.30 13.34
CA LEU A 161 -9.76 16.32 12.82
C LEU A 161 -9.10 15.24 11.97
N GLY A 162 -8.19 15.62 11.08
CA GLY A 162 -7.43 14.67 10.26
C GLY A 162 -6.59 13.71 11.11
N SER A 163 -5.97 14.22 12.18
CA SER A 163 -5.17 13.43 13.12
C SER A 163 -6.04 12.50 13.96
N ALA A 164 -7.19 12.99 14.44
CA ALA A 164 -8.16 12.17 15.17
C ALA A 164 -8.64 10.99 14.33
N TYR A 165 -9.00 11.23 13.06
CA TYR A 165 -9.37 10.16 12.13
C TYR A 165 -8.23 9.16 11.95
N ALA A 166 -6.99 9.63 11.72
CA ALA A 166 -5.86 8.74 11.50
C ALA A 166 -5.55 7.86 12.72
N ILE A 167 -5.66 8.42 13.93
CA ILE A 167 -5.55 7.67 15.19
C ILE A 167 -6.65 6.60 15.27
N LEU A 168 -7.91 6.99 15.08
CA LEU A 168 -9.02 6.05 15.15
C LEU A 168 -8.87 4.90 14.15
N ALA A 169 -8.50 5.20 12.91
CA ALA A 169 -8.36 4.20 11.85
C ALA A 169 -7.20 3.22 12.11
N HIS A 170 -6.03 3.73 12.47
CA HIS A 170 -4.84 2.89 12.69
C HIS A 170 -4.93 2.10 14.00
N GLU A 171 -5.28 2.77 15.11
CA GLU A 171 -5.24 2.16 16.43
C GLU A 171 -6.38 1.16 16.62
N SER A 172 -7.56 1.43 16.07
CA SER A 172 -8.67 0.46 16.14
C SER A 172 -8.32 -0.84 15.43
N ASN A 173 -7.65 -0.75 14.26
CA ASN A 173 -7.17 -1.94 13.55
C ASN A 173 -6.05 -2.66 14.31
N SER A 174 -5.12 -1.91 14.91
CA SER A 174 -4.01 -2.45 15.69
C SER A 174 -4.50 -3.18 16.95
N ILE A 175 -5.41 -2.57 17.71
CA ILE A 175 -6.03 -3.15 18.91
C ILE A 175 -6.78 -4.43 18.53
N LEU A 176 -7.62 -4.40 17.48
CA LEU A 176 -8.33 -5.58 17.02
C LEU A 176 -7.37 -6.70 16.65
N THR A 177 -6.30 -6.38 15.92
CA THR A 177 -5.28 -7.37 15.52
C THR A 177 -4.60 -7.98 16.74
N ILE A 178 -4.18 -7.18 17.72
CA ILE A 178 -3.55 -7.65 18.95
C ILE A 178 -4.52 -8.58 19.72
N LEU A 179 -5.79 -8.20 19.84
CA LEU A 179 -6.81 -9.02 20.49
C LEU A 179 -7.02 -10.36 19.76
N MET A 180 -7.15 -10.34 18.44
CA MET A 180 -7.30 -11.55 17.64
C MET A 180 -6.08 -12.47 17.75
N CYS A 181 -4.87 -11.91 17.75
CA CYS A 181 -3.64 -12.67 17.98
C CYS A 181 -3.63 -13.31 19.38
N ALA A 182 -4.01 -12.56 20.43
CA ALA A 182 -4.07 -13.08 21.79
C ALA A 182 -5.09 -14.23 21.92
N ILE A 183 -6.29 -14.05 21.37
CA ILE A 183 -7.33 -15.09 21.35
C ILE A 183 -6.84 -16.33 20.60
N SER A 184 -6.27 -16.16 19.40
CA SER A 184 -5.73 -17.25 18.60
C SER A 184 -4.66 -18.05 19.35
N TYR A 185 -3.76 -17.35 20.04
CA TYR A 185 -2.71 -17.96 20.85
C TYR A 185 -3.26 -18.77 22.04
N LEU A 186 -4.21 -18.19 22.79
CA LEU A 186 -4.87 -18.88 23.90
C LEU A 186 -5.62 -20.14 23.43
N LEU A 187 -6.36 -20.04 22.32
CA LEU A 187 -7.04 -21.19 21.72
C LEU A 187 -6.04 -22.27 21.32
N CYS A 188 -4.93 -21.90 20.70
CA CYS A 188 -3.88 -22.85 20.33
C CYS A 188 -3.32 -23.58 21.56
N MET A 189 -3.04 -22.85 22.64
CA MET A 189 -2.56 -23.43 23.91
C MET A 189 -3.55 -24.42 24.53
N VAL A 190 -4.84 -24.05 24.60
CA VAL A 190 -5.89 -24.89 25.20
C VAL A 190 -6.16 -26.13 24.34
N LEU A 191 -6.24 -25.97 23.02
CA LEU A 191 -6.54 -27.06 22.08
C LEU A 191 -5.34 -28.03 21.92
N ARG A 192 -4.09 -27.54 22.03
CA ARG A 192 -2.89 -28.38 21.92
C ARG A 192 -2.77 -29.43 23.02
N LYS A 193 -3.43 -29.25 24.17
CA LYS A 193 -3.40 -30.21 25.29
C LYS A 193 -4.07 -31.57 24.96
N LYS A 194 -4.79 -31.70 23.84
CA LYS A 194 -5.50 -32.93 23.44
C LYS A 194 -4.75 -33.87 22.49
N HIS A 195 -3.55 -33.52 21.98
CA HIS A 195 -2.87 -34.30 20.93
C HIS A 195 -1.54 -34.97 21.32
N THR A 196 -1.10 -34.92 22.58
CA THR A 196 0.19 -35.50 23.02
C THR A 196 0.08 -36.88 23.70
N ILE A 197 -1.04 -37.61 23.55
CA ILE A 197 -1.17 -38.97 24.08
C ILE A 197 -1.81 -39.87 23.01
N GLN A 198 -1.00 -40.33 22.04
CA GLN A 198 -1.27 -41.52 21.23
C GLN A 198 -0.04 -41.85 20.37
N HIS A 199 0.99 -42.40 21.01
CA HIS A 199 1.89 -43.35 20.34
C HIS A 199 1.71 -44.69 21.06
N PRO A 200 0.97 -45.67 20.48
CA PRO A 200 1.04 -47.03 20.97
C PRO A 200 2.40 -47.62 20.56
N ALA A 201 3.07 -48.23 21.53
CA ALA A 201 4.26 -49.07 21.34
C ALA A 201 3.89 -50.39 20.63
#